data_AF-A0A9R0WV91-F1
#
_entry.id   AF-A0A9R0WV91-F1
#
_cell.length_a   1.000
_cell.length_b   1.000
_cell.length_c   1.000
_cell.angle_alpha   90.00
_cell.angle_beta   90.00
_cell.angle_gamma   90.00
#
_symmetry.space_group_name_H-M   'P 1'
#
loop_
_entity.id
_entity.type
_entity.pdbx_description
1 polymer ?
#
loop_
_entity_poly.entity_id
_entity_poly.type
_entity_poly.pdbx_seq_one_letter_code
_entity_poly.pdbx_strand_id
1 'polypeptide(L)'
;MQVSQTRMKHDSVFGDPSHLRQRREYRHENIKTVKISGFCSAKSMVELTCHILENATSLECLMLDTIDDVDDIGRHVHETGECNPIGRHMIKEAREALLAIERYIMKKVPSTVKLNVLEPCRRCHAFAA
;
A
#
# COMPACT_ATOMS: atom_id res chain seq x y z
N MET A 1 4.84 8.69 -18.75
CA MET A 1 3.80 9.45 -18.03
C MET A 1 4.14 9.35 -16.54
N GLN A 2 4.50 10.45 -15.89
CA GLN A 2 4.81 10.46 -14.46
C GLN A 2 3.61 11.04 -13.71
N VAL A 3 3.03 10.24 -12.82
CA VAL A 3 1.88 10.63 -12.01
C VAL A 3 2.43 11.05 -10.65
N SER A 4 2.21 12.30 -10.23
CA SER A 4 2.68 12.81 -8.94
C SER A 4 1.58 12.69 -7.89
N GLN A 5 1.88 12.02 -6.77
CA GLN A 5 0.92 11.81 -5.68
C GLN A 5 0.53 13.11 -4.95
N THR A 6 1.37 14.15 -5.04
CA THR A 6 1.22 15.44 -4.32
C THR A 6 -0.01 16.26 -4.69
N ARG A 7 -0.74 15.90 -5.76
CA ARG A 7 -1.89 16.67 -6.26
C ARG A 7 -3.20 15.90 -6.37
N MET A 8 -3.23 14.63 -5.98
CA MET A 8 -4.44 13.85 -6.16
C MET A 8 -5.41 13.99 -4.98
N LYS A 9 -6.58 14.59 -5.22
CA LYS A 9 -7.73 14.50 -4.31
C LYS A 9 -8.35 13.11 -4.49
N HIS A 10 -8.26 12.28 -3.46
CA HIS A 10 -8.88 10.96 -3.45
C HIS A 10 -9.87 10.88 -2.30
N ASP A 11 -11.00 10.20 -2.56
CA ASP A 11 -11.94 9.87 -1.50
C ASP A 11 -11.29 8.82 -0.58
N SER A 12 -11.01 9.23 0.65
CA SER A 12 -10.46 8.35 1.68
C SER A 12 -11.53 7.39 2.18
N VAL A 13 -11.14 6.14 2.48
CA VAL A 13 -12.01 5.15 3.11
C VAL A 13 -12.50 5.61 4.49
N PHE A 14 -11.81 6.55 5.14
CA PHE A 14 -12.21 7.09 6.44
C PHE A 14 -13.24 8.22 6.35
N GLY A 15 -13.51 8.77 5.15
CA GLY A 15 -14.45 9.88 4.96
C GLY A 15 -15.89 9.46 4.61
N ASP A 16 -16.08 8.32 3.93
CA ASP A 16 -17.40 7.80 3.54
C ASP A 16 -17.45 6.26 3.74
N PRO A 17 -18.35 5.74 4.60
CA PRO A 17 -18.48 4.31 4.87
C PRO A 17 -19.17 3.50 3.76
N SER A 18 -19.46 4.09 2.59
CA SER A 18 -20.09 3.39 1.48
C SER A 18 -19.37 2.09 1.09
N HIS A 19 -20.13 1.03 0.83
CA HIS A 19 -19.62 -0.32 0.54
C HIS A 19 -18.64 -0.32 -0.64
N LEU A 20 -17.56 -1.12 -0.52
CA LEU A 20 -16.55 -1.29 -1.57
C LEU A 20 -17.20 -1.89 -2.83
N ARG A 21 -16.90 -1.35 -4.02
CA ARG A 21 -17.45 -1.87 -5.29
C ARG A 21 -16.96 -3.30 -5.52
N GLN A 22 -17.89 -4.26 -5.59
CA GLN A 22 -17.59 -5.66 -5.92
C GLN A 22 -17.90 -5.92 -7.40
N ARG A 23 -16.88 -5.94 -8.26
CA ARG A 23 -17.02 -6.33 -9.67
C ARG A 23 -16.54 -7.78 -9.81
N ARG A 24 -17.37 -8.68 -10.33
CA ARG A 24 -17.03 -10.09 -10.60
C ARG A 24 -17.09 -10.31 -12.09
N GLU A 25 -16.03 -10.83 -12.71
CA GLU A 25 -16.12 -11.59 -13.97
C GLU A 25 -14.82 -12.25 -14.48
N TYR A 26 -13.63 -11.92 -13.98
CA TYR A 26 -12.37 -12.54 -14.45
C TYR A 26 -11.49 -13.07 -13.31
N ARG A 27 -11.16 -14.37 -13.36
CA ARG A 27 -10.17 -15.00 -12.48
C ARG A 27 -8.79 -14.95 -13.14
N HIS A 28 -7.77 -14.65 -12.36
CA HIS A 28 -6.38 -14.58 -12.80
C HIS A 28 -5.59 -15.77 -12.26
N GLU A 29 -5.60 -16.87 -13.02
CA GLU A 29 -5.06 -18.16 -12.57
C GLU A 29 -3.53 -18.25 -12.61
N ASN A 30 -2.83 -17.29 -13.23
CA ASN A 30 -1.37 -17.33 -13.40
C ASN A 30 -0.63 -16.25 -12.61
N ILE A 31 -1.34 -15.33 -11.94
CA ILE A 31 -0.71 -14.28 -11.15
C ILE A 31 -0.26 -14.88 -9.81
N LYS A 32 1.06 -15.00 -9.63
CA LYS A 32 1.67 -15.50 -8.40
C LYS A 32 2.16 -14.42 -7.45
N THR A 33 2.63 -13.30 -8.00
CA THR A 33 3.23 -12.21 -7.22
C THR A 33 2.68 -10.87 -7.69
N VAL A 34 2.28 -10.03 -6.74
CA VAL A 34 1.89 -8.64 -6.98
C VAL A 34 2.66 -7.72 -6.05
N LYS A 35 3.24 -6.65 -6.62
CA LYS A 35 3.82 -5.54 -5.86
C LYS A 35 3.05 -4.27 -6.20
N ILE A 36 2.61 -3.56 -5.17
CA ILE A 36 1.99 -2.24 -5.29
C ILE A 36 2.92 -1.24 -4.60
N SER A 37 3.63 -0.45 -5.41
CA SER A 37 4.44 0.68 -4.93
C SER A 37 3.55 1.89 -4.66
N GLY A 38 3.89 2.68 -3.64
CA GLY A 38 3.12 3.88 -3.27
C GLY A 38 1.69 3.57 -2.81
N PHE A 39 1.48 2.43 -2.15
CA PHE A 39 0.19 2.04 -1.58
C PHE A 39 -0.28 3.09 -0.56
N CYS A 40 -1.44 3.70 -0.84
CA CYS A 40 -2.04 4.75 -0.02
C CYS A 40 -3.43 4.34 0.50
N SER A 41 -4.00 5.15 1.40
CA SER A 41 -5.31 4.94 2.03
C SER A 41 -6.51 5.25 1.13
N ALA A 42 -6.27 5.61 -0.14
CA ALA A 42 -7.33 5.88 -1.10
C ALA A 42 -8.25 4.67 -1.26
N LYS A 43 -9.57 4.90 -1.30
CA LYS A 43 -10.56 3.83 -1.42
C LYS A 43 -10.32 2.92 -2.61
N SER A 44 -9.99 3.50 -3.75
CA SER A 44 -9.67 2.76 -4.99
C SER A 44 -8.48 1.80 -4.82
N MET A 45 -7.46 2.16 -4.03
CA MET A 45 -6.29 1.32 -3.80
C MET A 45 -6.62 0.11 -2.91
N VAL A 46 -7.43 0.35 -1.87
CA VAL A 46 -7.94 -0.71 -1.00
C VAL A 46 -8.86 -1.64 -1.80
N GLU A 47 -9.78 -1.10 -2.60
CA GLU A 47 -10.67 -1.86 -3.48
C GLU A 47 -9.90 -2.72 -4.49
N LEU A 48 -8.91 -2.13 -5.17
CA LEU A 48 -8.05 -2.84 -6.12
C LEU A 48 -7.34 -4.02 -5.43
N THR A 49 -6.79 -3.79 -4.25
CA THR A 49 -6.05 -4.83 -3.52
C THR A 49 -6.97 -5.95 -3.05
N CYS A 50 -8.17 -5.61 -2.57
CA CYS A 50 -9.19 -6.61 -2.24
C CYS A 50 -9.59 -7.41 -3.49
N HIS A 51 -9.74 -6.75 -4.64
CA HIS A 51 -10.10 -7.40 -5.88
C HIS A 51 -9.01 -8.37 -6.37
N ILE A 52 -7.73 -8.01 -6.21
CA ILE A 52 -6.59 -8.90 -6.50
C ILE A 52 -6.65 -10.15 -5.61
N LEU A 53 -6.83 -9.98 -4.30
CA LEU A 53 -6.96 -11.10 -3.37
C LEU A 53 -8.14 -12.02 -3.70
N GLU A 54 -9.25 -11.45 -4.18
CA GLU A 54 -10.46 -12.21 -4.54
C GLU A 54 -10.35 -12.94 -5.89
N ASN A 55 -9.56 -12.45 -6.83
CA ASN A 55 -9.58 -12.93 -8.22
C ASN A 55 -8.26 -13.59 -8.67
N ALA A 56 -7.12 -13.32 -8.03
CA ALA A 56 -5.86 -13.99 -8.31
C ALA A 56 -5.75 -15.29 -7.50
N THR A 57 -6.35 -16.37 -8.01
CA THR A 57 -6.48 -17.64 -7.27
C THR A 57 -5.16 -18.36 -7.02
N SER A 58 -4.14 -18.07 -7.83
CA SER A 58 -2.79 -18.66 -7.70
C SER A 58 -1.80 -17.69 -7.05
N LEU A 59 -2.29 -16.64 -6.40
CA LEU A 59 -1.43 -15.68 -5.73
C LEU A 59 -0.69 -16.36 -4.57
N GLU A 60 0.62 -16.17 -4.53
CA GLU A 60 1.52 -16.68 -3.51
C GLU A 60 2.10 -15.52 -2.69
N CYS A 61 2.26 -14.33 -3.28
CA CYS A 61 2.90 -13.18 -2.62
C CYS A 61 2.21 -11.85 -2.99
N LEU A 62 1.89 -11.06 -1.97
CA LEU A 62 1.41 -9.68 -2.11
C LEU A 62 2.36 -8.75 -1.35
N MET A 63 2.96 -7.78 -2.06
CA MET A 63 3.83 -6.76 -1.49
C MET A 63 3.15 -5.40 -1.58
N LEU A 64 2.91 -4.77 -0.43
CA LEU A 64 2.33 -3.43 -0.35
C LEU A 64 3.39 -2.48 0.21
N ASP A 65 3.83 -1.55 -0.62
CA ASP A 65 4.86 -0.60 -0.29
C ASP A 65 4.25 0.77 -0.09
N THR A 66 4.22 1.23 1.16
CA THR A 66 3.55 2.47 1.56
C THR A 66 4.36 3.73 1.27
N ILE A 67 5.57 3.57 0.71
CA ILE A 67 6.45 4.67 0.34
C ILE A 67 6.60 4.68 -1.17
N ASP A 68 6.27 5.81 -1.79
CA ASP A 68 6.57 6.06 -3.19
C ASP A 68 7.91 6.79 -3.30
N ASP A 69 9.00 6.04 -3.19
CA ASP A 69 10.32 6.58 -3.54
C ASP A 69 10.52 6.35 -5.04
N VAL A 70 10.43 7.44 -5.82
CA VAL A 70 10.67 7.44 -7.27
C VAL A 70 12.11 7.00 -7.59
N ASP A 71 13.00 7.14 -6.61
CA ASP A 71 14.38 6.68 -6.66
C ASP A 71 14.57 5.54 -5.64
N ASP A 72 14.55 4.29 -6.11
CA ASP A 72 14.82 3.05 -5.34
C ASP A 72 16.18 3.04 -4.60
N ILE A 73 16.97 4.11 -4.70
CA ILE A 73 18.34 4.29 -4.20
C ILE A 73 18.35 4.63 -2.69
N GLY A 74 17.23 5.01 -2.09
CA GLY A 74 17.20 5.63 -0.75
C GLY A 74 16.66 4.80 0.42
N ARG A 75 15.98 3.67 0.15
CA ARG A 75 15.16 2.97 1.15
C ARG A 75 15.94 2.35 2.30
N HIS A 76 17.24 2.09 2.11
CA HIS A 76 18.09 1.40 3.08
C HIS A 76 19.41 2.14 3.30
N VAL A 77 19.37 3.33 3.87
CA VAL A 77 20.57 3.84 4.53
C VAL A 77 20.64 3.24 5.92
N HIS A 78 21.25 2.06 6.02
CA HIS A 78 21.73 1.50 7.28
C HIS A 78 23.21 1.11 7.23
N GLU A 79 24.02 1.92 6.53
CA GLU A 79 25.49 1.93 6.69
C GLU A 79 26.03 3.32 7.05
N THR A 80 25.37 4.43 6.64
CA THR A 80 25.80 5.81 6.93
C THR A 80 24.88 6.60 7.90
N GLY A 81 23.79 6.00 8.39
CA GLY A 81 23.04 6.48 9.56
C GLY A 81 21.75 7.28 9.32
N GLU A 82 21.44 7.74 8.11
CA GLU A 82 20.29 8.62 7.84
C GLU A 82 19.48 8.22 6.60
N CYS A 83 18.17 7.99 6.74
CA CYS A 83 17.28 7.77 5.59
C CYS A 83 17.03 9.06 4.80
N ASN A 84 16.71 8.93 3.51
CA ASN A 84 16.29 10.06 2.70
C ASN A 84 15.08 10.79 3.33
N PRO A 85 15.03 12.13 3.23
CA PRO A 85 13.92 12.90 3.77
C PRO A 85 12.63 12.60 2.99
N ILE A 86 11.59 12.19 3.71
CA ILE A 86 10.25 11.98 3.18
C ILE A 86 9.37 13.16 3.60
N GLY A 87 8.54 13.68 2.69
CA GLY A 87 7.61 14.76 3.02
C GLY A 87 6.65 14.36 4.14
N ARG A 88 6.39 15.26 5.11
CA ARG A 88 5.50 14.96 6.25
C ARG A 88 4.11 14.46 5.85
N HIS A 89 3.57 14.96 4.73
CA HIS A 89 2.29 14.51 4.19
C HIS A 89 2.35 13.05 3.73
N MET A 90 3.46 12.60 3.13
CA MET A 90 3.67 11.21 2.74
C MET A 90 3.87 10.30 3.94
N ILE A 91 4.56 10.76 4.99
CA ILE A 91 4.67 9.99 6.25
C ILE A 91 3.28 9.79 6.88
N LYS A 92 2.46 10.85 6.91
CA LYS A 92 1.08 10.78 7.40
C LYS A 92 0.26 9.79 6.56
N GLU A 93 0.33 9.92 5.24
CA GLU A 93 -0.41 9.05 4.32
C GLU A 93 0.02 7.58 4.43
N ALA A 94 1.33 7.31 4.54
CA ALA A 94 1.84 5.95 4.73
C ALA A 94 1.27 5.31 6.01
N ARG A 95 1.11 6.08 7.10
CA ARG A 95 0.48 5.60 8.33
C ARG A 95 -1.01 5.29 8.15
N GLU A 96 -1.74 6.18 7.46
CA GLU A 96 -3.15 5.91 7.11
C GLU A 96 -3.27 4.66 6.23
N ALA A 97 -2.31 4.45 5.32
CA ALA A 97 -2.23 3.26 4.48
C ALA A 97 -1.98 1.99 5.31
N LEU A 98 -1.10 2.03 6.32
CA LEU A 98 -0.90 0.90 7.25
C LEU A 98 -2.17 0.56 8.04
N LEU A 99 -2.89 1.57 8.52
CA LEU A 99 -4.19 1.37 9.18
C LEU A 99 -5.22 0.76 8.22
N ALA A 100 -5.24 1.19 6.97
CA ALA A 100 -6.11 0.61 5.95
C ALA A 100 -5.76 -0.85 5.65
N ILE A 101 -4.47 -1.20 5.60
CA ILE A 101 -4.00 -2.58 5.42
C ILE A 101 -4.49 -3.46 6.57
N GLU A 102 -4.26 -3.04 7.82
CA GLU A 102 -4.69 -3.79 9.00
C GLU A 102 -6.22 -3.97 9.04
N ARG A 103 -6.97 -2.91 8.73
CA ARG A 103 -8.42 -2.90 8.87
C ARG A 103 -9.14 -3.68 7.76
N TYR A 104 -8.67 -3.58 6.51
CA TYR A 104 -9.40 -4.05 5.33
C TYR A 104 -8.70 -5.18 4.58
N ILE A 105 -7.37 -5.15 4.50
CA ILE A 105 -6.62 -6.08 3.64
C ILE A 105 -6.26 -7.34 4.42
N MET A 106 -5.68 -7.23 5.63
CA MET A 106 -5.25 -8.39 6.41
C MET A 106 -6.37 -9.42 6.62
N LYS A 107 -7.61 -8.96 6.79
CA LYS A 107 -8.79 -9.82 6.99
C LYS A 107 -9.21 -10.60 5.73
N LYS A 108 -8.70 -10.21 4.56
CA LYS A 108 -9.01 -10.83 3.25
C LYS A 108 -7.86 -11.66 2.69
N VAL A 109 -6.66 -11.58 3.27
CA VAL A 109 -5.48 -12.30 2.78
C VAL A 109 -5.66 -13.80 3.07
N PRO A 110 -5.69 -14.66 2.04
CA PRO A 110 -5.70 -16.11 2.24
C PRO A 110 -4.44 -16.56 2.97
N SER A 111 -4.54 -17.60 3.80
CA SER A 111 -3.39 -18.14 4.55
C SER A 111 -2.25 -18.67 3.67
N THR A 112 -2.52 -18.94 2.39
CA THR A 112 -1.54 -19.36 1.37
C THR A 112 -0.76 -18.20 0.77
N VAL A 113 -1.20 -16.95 0.97
CA VAL A 113 -0.56 -15.75 0.43
C VAL A 113 0.36 -15.13 1.47
N LYS A 114 1.62 -14.95 1.11
CA LYS A 114 2.57 -14.17 1.90
C LYS A 114 2.33 -12.67 1.68
N LEU A 115 1.80 -11.98 2.69
CA LEU A 115 1.71 -10.52 2.71
C LEU A 115 3.02 -9.91 3.25
N ASN A 116 3.67 -9.06 2.46
CA ASN A 116 4.79 -8.22 2.89
C ASN A 116 4.38 -6.75 2.83
N VAL A 117 4.58 -6.02 3.93
CA VAL A 117 4.28 -4.59 4.01
C VAL A 117 5.60 -3.84 4.21
N LEU A 118 5.90 -2.89 3.32
CA LEU A 118 7.03 -1.98 3.49
C LEU A 118 6.53 -0.68 4.11
N GLU A 119 7.02 -0.41 5.31
CA GLU A 119 6.69 0.76 6.13
C GLU A 119 7.81 1.81 6.06
N PRO A 120 7.51 3.10 6.32
CA PRO A 120 8.52 4.11 6.59
C PRO A 120 9.45 3.71 7.74
N CYS A 121 10.71 4.15 7.66
CA CYS A 121 11.68 3.90 8.72
C CYS A 121 11.17 4.51 10.03
N ARG A 122 10.88 3.66 11.03
CA ARG A 122 10.35 4.09 12.33
C ARG A 122 11.30 5.01 13.09
N ARG A 123 12.61 4.98 12.80
CA ARG A 123 13.62 5.83 13.43
C ARG A 123 13.73 7.20 12.77
N CYS A 124 13.79 7.26 11.45
CA CYS A 124 14.03 8.51 10.70
C CYS A 124 12.73 9.24 10.35
N HIS A 125 11.63 8.51 10.20
CA HIS A 125 10.33 9.03 9.78
C HIS A 125 9.29 8.90 10.91
N ALA A 126 9.75 8.99 12.15
CA ALA A 126 8.87 9.17 13.31
C ALA A 126 8.18 10.53 13.22
N PHE A 127 6.85 10.54 13.27
CA PHE A 127 6.09 11.76 13.51
C PHE A 127 6.27 12.14 14.99
N ALA A 128 6.84 13.31 15.25
CA ALA A 128 6.76 13.90 16.59
C ALA A 128 5.28 14.15 16.91
N ALA A 129 4.84 13.65 18.07
CA ALA A 129 3.48 13.86 18.58
C ALA A 129 3.23 15.35 18.91
#